data_AF-K6Z699-F1
#
_entry.id   AF-K6Z699-F1
#
_cell.length_a   1.000
_cell.length_b   1.000
_cell.length_c   1.000
_cell.angle_alpha   90.00
_cell.angle_beta   90.00
_cell.angle_gamma   90.00
#
_symmetry.space_group_name_H-M   'P 1'
#
loop_
_entity.id
_entity.type
_entity.pdbx_description
1 polymer ?
#
loop_
_entity_poly.entity_id
_entity_poly.type
_entity_poly.pdbx_seq_one_letter_code
_entity_poly.pdbx_strand_id
1 'polypeptide(L)'
;MPYCKSALQIKATSSVQEVLSAFAREQCNANQAHPINDRHFNIDGGLNDLRAIRQDNESVYGFFCRYKRDLNRTEAKLQAFAENHDVECQLLDVEDIRKQRYSELNYD
;
A
#
# COMPACT_ATOMS: atom_id res chain seq x y z
N MET A 1 4.58 -10.43 -7.33
CA MET A 1 3.67 -9.44 -7.96
C MET A 1 4.46 -8.15 -8.30
N PRO A 2 3.96 -7.24 -9.16
CA PRO A 2 4.61 -5.94 -9.43
C PRO A 2 4.40 -4.95 -8.26
N TYR A 3 5.50 -4.47 -7.68
CA TYR A 3 5.50 -3.53 -6.54
C TYR A 3 5.72 -2.09 -6.99
N CYS A 4 5.06 -1.18 -6.29
CA CYS A 4 5.40 0.24 -6.32
C CYS A 4 6.76 0.42 -5.65
N LYS A 5 7.51 1.40 -6.14
CA LYS A 5 8.71 1.92 -5.48
C LYS A 5 8.34 2.85 -4.34
N SER A 6 7.19 3.53 -4.42
CA SER A 6 6.75 4.41 -3.34
C SER A 6 5.94 3.67 -2.28
N ALA A 7 6.02 4.16 -1.06
CA ALA A 7 5.27 3.71 0.10
C ALA A 7 4.70 4.92 0.86
N LEU A 8 3.64 4.67 1.62
CA LEU A 8 3.09 5.65 2.55
C LEU A 8 3.67 5.41 3.94
N GLN A 9 4.22 6.46 4.54
CA GLN A 9 4.55 6.49 5.96
C GLN A 9 3.38 7.10 6.73
N ILE A 10 2.76 6.28 7.54
CA ILE A 10 1.63 6.64 8.39
C ILE A 10 2.18 6.97 9.77
N LYS A 11 1.90 8.18 10.26
CA LYS A 11 2.35 8.63 11.58
C LYS A 11 1.79 7.72 12.66
N ALA A 12 2.56 7.50 13.73
CA ALA A 12 2.15 6.64 14.85
C ALA A 12 0.88 7.11 15.57
N THR A 13 0.55 8.41 15.47
CA THR A 13 -0.68 8.99 16.03
C THR A 13 -1.91 8.75 15.16
N SER A 14 -1.74 8.28 13.93
CA SER A 14 -2.83 8.08 12.96
C SER A 14 -3.27 6.62 12.93
N SER A 15 -4.58 6.40 12.76
CA SER A 15 -5.11 5.06 12.54
C SER A 15 -4.76 4.59 11.12
N VAL A 16 -3.95 3.53 11.03
CA VAL A 16 -3.60 2.88 9.76
C VAL A 16 -4.84 2.51 8.96
N GLN A 17 -5.84 1.93 9.63
CA GLN A 17 -7.09 1.52 8.99
C GLN A 17 -7.83 2.71 8.40
N GLU A 18 -7.89 3.85 9.10
CA GLU A 18 -8.58 5.06 8.60
C GLU A 18 -7.84 5.67 7.42
N VAL A 19 -6.51 5.76 7.49
CA VAL A 19 -5.67 6.30 6.41
C VAL A 19 -5.77 5.43 5.15
N LEU A 20 -5.61 4.12 5.27
CA LEU A 20 -5.74 3.21 4.13
C LEU A 20 -7.18 3.19 3.58
N SER A 21 -8.19 3.38 4.42
CA SER A 21 -9.58 3.49 3.98
C SER A 21 -9.89 4.83 3.31
N ALA A 22 -9.23 5.92 3.69
CA ALA A 22 -9.28 7.18 2.95
C ALA A 22 -8.66 7.01 1.56
N PHE A 23 -7.47 6.39 1.48
CA PHE A 23 -6.83 6.07 0.20
C PHE A 23 -7.71 5.20 -0.70
N ALA A 24 -8.32 4.14 -0.15
CA ALA A 24 -9.24 3.26 -0.87
C ALA A 24 -10.44 4.02 -1.47
N ARG A 25 -11.06 4.91 -0.69
CA ARG A 25 -12.20 5.72 -1.12
C ARG A 25 -11.84 6.73 -2.19
N GLU A 26 -10.82 7.53 -1.94
CA GLU A 26 -10.49 8.67 -2.78
C GLU A 26 -9.78 8.25 -4.07
N GLN A 27 -8.94 7.22 -4.01
CA GLN A 27 -8.08 6.85 -5.13
C GLN A 27 -8.53 5.58 -5.85
N CYS A 28 -9.35 4.74 -5.23
CA CYS A 28 -9.72 3.42 -5.77
C CYS A 28 -11.23 3.18 -5.91
N ASN A 29 -12.08 4.15 -5.59
CA ASN A 29 -13.54 4.02 -5.61
C ASN A 29 -14.05 2.82 -4.77
N ALA A 30 -13.31 2.46 -3.72
CA ALA A 30 -13.68 1.39 -2.79
C ALA A 30 -14.27 1.99 -1.50
N ASN A 31 -15.12 1.25 -0.79
CA ASN A 31 -15.73 1.77 0.43
C ASN A 31 -14.70 1.98 1.56
N GLN A 32 -13.74 1.07 1.69
CA GLN A 32 -12.69 1.10 2.71
C GLN A 32 -11.58 0.09 2.37
N ALA A 33 -10.48 0.16 3.12
CA ALA A 33 -9.48 -0.89 3.11
C ALA A 33 -9.94 -2.06 3.97
N HIS A 34 -9.58 -3.29 3.59
CA HIS A 34 -9.94 -4.49 4.32
C HIS A 34 -8.68 -5.24 4.77
N PRO A 35 -8.46 -5.46 6.08
CA PRO A 35 -7.34 -6.27 6.55
C PRO A 35 -7.52 -7.72 6.06
N ILE A 36 -6.46 -8.29 5.51
CA ILE A 36 -6.38 -9.69 5.10
C ILE A 36 -5.68 -10.49 6.19
N ASN A 37 -4.61 -9.92 6.75
CA ASN A 37 -3.85 -10.43 7.90
C ASN A 37 -3.14 -9.25 8.58
N ASP A 38 -2.28 -9.54 9.57
CA ASP A 38 -1.57 -8.54 10.38
C ASP A 38 -0.64 -7.60 9.58
N ARG A 39 -0.38 -7.88 8.31
CA ARG A 39 0.50 -7.08 7.45
C ARG A 39 -0.19 -6.59 6.19
N HIS A 40 -1.21 -7.28 5.71
CA HIS A 40 -1.77 -7.06 4.37
C HIS A 40 -3.16 -6.45 4.45
N PHE A 41 -3.41 -5.47 3.58
CA PHE A 41 -4.72 -4.85 3.39
C PHE A 41 -5.10 -4.92 1.92
N ASN A 42 -6.34 -5.31 1.62
CA ASN A 42 -6.95 -5.07 0.33
C ASN A 42 -7.40 -3.60 0.26
N ILE A 43 -7.11 -2.92 -0.86
CA ILE A 43 -7.37 -1.49 -1.04
C ILE A 43 -8.49 -1.21 -2.05
N ASP A 44 -8.84 -2.18 -2.88
CA ASP A 44 -9.71 -2.01 -4.04
C ASP A 44 -11.06 -2.73 -3.90
N GLY A 45 -11.56 -2.83 -2.67
CA GLY A 45 -12.89 -3.37 -2.40
C GLY A 45 -13.01 -4.89 -2.59
N GLY A 46 -11.90 -5.61 -2.42
CA GLY A 46 -11.86 -7.08 -2.49
C GLY A 46 -11.53 -7.65 -3.87
N LEU A 47 -11.36 -6.81 -4.89
CA LEU A 47 -10.98 -7.25 -6.25
C LEU A 47 -9.57 -7.81 -6.32
N ASN A 48 -8.73 -7.40 -5.37
CA ASN A 48 -7.40 -7.94 -5.15
C ASN A 48 -6.39 -7.58 -6.24
N ASP A 49 -6.65 -6.49 -6.94
CA ASP A 49 -5.78 -5.86 -7.93
C ASP A 49 -4.80 -4.87 -7.27
N LEU A 50 -5.08 -4.37 -6.07
CA LEU A 50 -4.18 -3.53 -5.26
C LEU A 50 -4.20 -3.93 -3.78
N ARG A 51 -3.01 -4.16 -3.22
CA ARG A 51 -2.82 -4.38 -1.78
C ARG A 51 -1.80 -3.43 -1.20
N ALA A 52 -2.01 -3.07 0.07
CA ALA A 52 -0.98 -2.49 0.92
C ALA A 52 -0.33 -3.59 1.78
N ILE A 53 0.98 -3.48 2.01
CA ILE A 53 1.78 -4.39 2.81
C ILE A 53 2.61 -3.58 3.82
N ARG A 54 2.41 -3.85 5.10
CA ARG A 54 3.20 -3.30 6.21
C ARG A 54 4.65 -3.78 6.12
N GLN A 55 5.59 -2.83 6.14
CA GLN A 55 7.02 -3.11 6.16
C GLN A 55 7.50 -3.48 7.57
N ASP A 56 8.75 -3.90 7.68
CA ASP A 56 9.39 -4.16 8.98
C ASP A 56 9.35 -2.92 9.90
N ASN A 57 9.43 -1.72 9.31
CA ASN A 57 9.03 -0.49 9.98
C ASN A 57 7.49 -0.40 9.98
N GLU A 58 6.87 -0.62 11.14
CA GLU A 58 5.40 -0.73 11.28
C GLU A 58 4.61 0.50 10.82
N SER A 59 5.30 1.65 10.61
CA SER A 59 4.72 2.88 10.08
C SER A 59 4.70 2.96 8.54
N VAL A 60 5.40 2.08 7.84
CA VAL A 60 5.58 2.15 6.38
C VAL A 60 4.76 1.08 5.68
N TYR A 61 3.99 1.49 4.67
CA TYR A 61 3.10 0.63 3.90
C TYR A 61 3.47 0.71 2.42
N GLY A 62 4.03 -0.37 1.91
CA GLY A 62 4.30 -0.57 0.49
C GLY A 62 3.05 -1.02 -0.24
N PHE A 63 3.05 -0.91 -1.57
CA PHE A 63 1.89 -1.26 -2.39
C PHE A 63 2.30 -2.16 -3.55
N PHE A 64 1.47 -3.16 -3.85
CA PHE A 64 1.66 -3.96 -5.06
C PHE A 64 0.36 -4.08 -5.83
N CYS A 65 0.53 -4.07 -7.15
CA CYS A 65 -0.56 -4.30 -8.09
C CYS A 65 -0.57 -5.77 -8.48
N ARG A 66 -1.73 -6.29 -8.89
CA ARG A 66 -1.80 -7.59 -9.56
C ARG A 66 -1.17 -7.53 -10.95
N TYR A 67 -1.37 -6.43 -11.67
CA TYR A 67 -0.87 -6.24 -13.03
C TYR A 67 0.15 -5.11 -13.12
N LYS A 68 1.21 -5.33 -13.91
CA LYS A 68 2.32 -4.36 -14.07
C LYS A 68 1.86 -3.04 -14.70
N ARG A 69 0.84 -3.10 -15.56
CA ARG A 69 0.29 -1.91 -16.26
C ARG A 69 -0.27 -0.87 -15.28
N ASP A 70 -0.69 -1.29 -14.09
CA ASP A 70 -1.33 -0.42 -13.12
C ASP A 70 -0.32 0.28 -12.21
N LEU A 71 0.96 -0.13 -12.21
CA LEU A 71 2.01 0.43 -11.34
C LEU A 71 2.10 1.95 -11.45
N ASN A 72 2.33 2.48 -12.65
CA ASN A 72 2.54 3.93 -12.82
C ASN A 72 1.31 4.73 -12.37
N ARG A 73 0.10 4.18 -12.55
CA ARG A 73 -1.13 4.82 -12.10
C ARG A 73 -1.23 4.77 -10.57
N THR A 74 -0.87 3.66 -9.96
CA THR A 74 -0.86 3.51 -8.50
C THR A 74 0.18 4.42 -7.86
N GLU A 75 1.39 4.54 -8.42
CA GLU A 75 2.41 5.49 -7.97
C GLU A 75 1.87 6.93 -7.94
N ALA A 76 1.21 7.34 -9.02
CA ALA A 76 0.59 8.67 -9.08
C ALA A 76 -0.50 8.87 -8.02
N LYS A 77 -1.29 7.83 -7.72
CA LYS A 77 -2.30 7.88 -6.65
C LYS A 77 -1.67 8.04 -5.27
N LEU A 78 -0.56 7.35 -4.99
CA LEU A 78 0.15 7.45 -3.70
C LEU A 78 0.65 8.87 -3.48
N GLN A 79 1.28 9.45 -4.51
CA GLN A 79 1.77 10.82 -4.47
C GLN A 79 0.63 11.82 -4.26
N ALA A 80 -0.43 11.72 -5.07
CA ALA A 80 -1.58 12.62 -4.96
C ALA A 80 -2.32 12.51 -3.61
N PHE A 81 -2.34 11.32 -3.01
CA PHE A 81 -2.90 11.13 -1.69
C PHE A 81 -2.05 11.79 -0.61
N ALA A 82 -0.72 11.59 -0.63
CA ALA A 82 0.17 12.20 0.34
C ALA A 82 0.20 13.73 0.27
N GLU A 83 -0.05 14.32 -0.90
CA GLU A 83 -0.16 15.79 -1.04
C GLU A 83 -1.37 16.39 -0.31
N ASN A 84 -2.42 15.61 -0.05
CA ASN A 84 -3.67 16.08 0.54
C ASN A 84 -3.91 15.58 1.96
N HIS A 85 -3.04 14.71 2.48
CA HIS A 85 -3.20 14.06 3.78
C HIS A 85 -1.92 14.15 4.59
N ASP A 86 -2.03 14.02 5.91
CA ASP A 86 -0.89 14.13 6.83
C ASP A 86 -0.05 12.82 6.87
N VAL A 87 0.41 12.38 5.69
CA VAL A 87 1.24 11.20 5.47
C VAL A 87 2.40 11.54 4.55
N GLU A 88 3.52 10.82 4.67
CA GLU A 88 4.67 11.02 3.79
C GLU A 88 4.70 9.94 2.70
N CYS A 89 4.95 10.34 1.46
CA CYS A 89 5.23 9.42 0.35
C CYS A 89 6.74 9.30 0.19
N GLN A 90 7.29 8.11 0.44
CA GLN A 90 8.73 7.86 0.38
C GLN A 90 9.06 6.70 -0.56
N LEU A 91 10.28 6.68 -1.08
CA LEU A 91 10.79 5.56 -1.84
C LEU A 91 11.23 4.42 -0.91
N LEU A 92 10.80 3.21 -1.23
CA LEU A 92 11.29 1.98 -0.62
C LEU A 92 12.70 1.66 -1.12
N ASP A 93 13.52 1.11 -0.23
CA ASP A 93 14.79 0.51 -0.63
C ASP A 93 14.52 -0.72 -1.52
N VAL A 94 15.42 -0.98 -2.46
CA VAL A 94 15.43 -2.19 -3.28
C VAL A 94 15.41 -3.44 -2.41
N GLU A 95 16.06 -3.43 -1.25
CA GLU A 95 16.01 -4.55 -0.30
C GLU A 95 14.63 -4.75 0.31
N ASP A 96 13.89 -3.69 0.62
CA ASP A 96 12.51 -3.81 1.12
C ASP A 96 11.60 -4.41 0.05
N ILE A 97 11.74 -3.97 -1.21
CA ILE A 97 10.99 -4.54 -2.34
C ILE A 97 11.35 -6.03 -2.54
N ARG A 98 12.62 -6.42 -2.36
CA ARG A 98 13.05 -7.82 -2.44
C ARG A 98 12.45 -8.66 -1.31
N LYS A 99 12.48 -8.16 -0.07
CA LYS A 99 11.88 -8.83 1.09
C LYS A 99 10.39 -9.06 0.90
N GLN A 100 9.65 -8.06 0.42
CA GLN A 100 8.23 -8.19 0.11
C GLN A 100 7.96 -9.32 -0.88
N ARG A 101 8.80 -9.47 -1.91
CA ARG A 101 8.71 -10.58 -2.87
C ARG A 101 8.93 -11.94 -2.23
N TYR A 102 9.93 -12.05 -1.35
CA TYR A 102 10.25 -13.33 -0.70
C TYR A 102 9.21 -13.71 0.36
N SER A 103 8.68 -12.76 1.12
CA SER A 103 7.65 -13.09 2.11
C SER A 103 6.43 -13.72 1.43
N GLU A 104 5.99 -13.21 0.29
CA GLU A 104 4.83 -13.77 -0.42
C GLU A 104 5.07 -15.14 -1.06
N LEU A 105 6.31 -15.50 -1.40
CA LEU A 105 6.63 -16.84 -1.92
C LEU A 105 6.62 -17.93 -0.84
N ASN A 106 6.58 -17.55 0.44
CA ASN A 106 6.63 -18.48 1.57
C ASN A 106 5.26 -18.64 2.28
N TYR A 107 4.19 -18.06 1.74
CA TYR A 107 2.82 -18.16 2.26
C TYR A 107 1.89 -19.03 1.39
N ASP A 108 2.44 -19.86 0.49
CA ASP A 108 1.71 -20.92 -0.23
C ASP A 108 1.87 -22.30 0.46
#